data_AF-A0A0D0BK86-F1
#
_entry.id   AF-A0A0D0BK86-F1
#
_cell.length_a   1.000
_cell.length_b   1.000
_cell.length_c   1.000
_cell.angle_alpha   90.00
_cell.angle_beta   90.00
_cell.angle_gamma   90.00
#
_symmetry.space_group_name_H-M   'P 1'
#
loop_
_entity.id
_entity.type
_entity.pdbx_description
1 polymer ?
#
loop_
_entity_poly.entity_id
_entity_poly.type
_entity_poly.pdbx_seq_one_letter_code
_entity_poly.pdbx_strand_id
1 'polypeptide(L)'
;IIKKHYPNDEHVFVYNNATIHAKCKDGTPSTSLMPKNPSSGWGVWDNDVDANGKPQYGPDRKKLKKIQMTNGKFANGRPQSFYFADDYELVRLHGYFKGTKCILEEQGY
;
A
#
# COMPACT_ATOMS: atom_id res chain seq x y z
N ILE A 1 -27.66 6.50 -19.25
CA ILE A 1 -26.83 5.62 -20.10
C ILE A 1 -27.61 4.34 -20.43
N ILE A 2 -27.88 3.46 -19.47
CA ILE A 2 -28.48 2.14 -19.76
C ILE A 2 -29.90 2.23 -20.37
N LYS A 3 -30.83 2.95 -19.74
CA LYS A 3 -32.20 3.16 -20.30
C LYS A 3 -32.23 3.85 -21.68
N LYS A 4 -31.17 4.58 -22.04
CA LYS A 4 -31.07 5.29 -23.32
C LYS A 4 -30.56 4.37 -24.43
N HIS A 5 -29.68 3.43 -24.10
CA HIS A 5 -28.98 2.59 -25.09
C HIS A 5 -29.54 1.16 -25.17
N TYR A 6 -30.20 0.67 -24.11
CA TYR A 6 -30.76 -0.67 -24.03
C TYR A 6 -32.16 -0.63 -23.42
N PRO A 7 -33.13 0.02 -24.11
CA PRO A 7 -34.46 0.26 -23.56
C PRO A 7 -35.32 -1.00 -23.42
N ASN A 8 -34.98 -2.07 -24.15
CA ASN A 8 -35.76 -3.32 -24.19
C ASN A 8 -35.18 -4.43 -23.30
N ASP A 9 -34.03 -4.18 -22.67
CA ASP A 9 -33.40 -5.17 -21.80
C ASP A 9 -33.78 -4.87 -20.35
N GLU A 10 -34.03 -5.93 -19.57
CA GLU A 10 -34.26 -5.81 -18.14
C GLU A 10 -32.91 -5.77 -17.41
N HIS A 11 -32.62 -4.64 -16.77
CA HIS A 11 -31.34 -4.41 -16.11
C HIS A 11 -31.47 -4.61 -14.61
N VAL A 12 -30.83 -5.66 -14.09
CA VAL A 12 -30.74 -5.92 -12.65
C VAL A 12 -29.39 -5.43 -12.14
N PHE A 13 -29.41 -4.38 -11.33
CA PHE A 13 -28.21 -3.94 -10.61
C PHE A 13 -28.10 -4.71 -9.30
N VAL A 14 -27.18 -5.67 -9.26
CA VAL A 14 -26.81 -6.36 -8.03
C VAL A 14 -25.68 -5.60 -7.38
N TYR A 15 -25.96 -4.97 -6.24
CA TYR A 15 -24.93 -4.38 -5.41
C TYR A 15 -24.70 -5.26 -4.18
N ASN A 16 -23.42 -5.53 -3.90
CA ASN A 16 -23.05 -6.27 -2.70
C ASN A 16 -22.98 -5.31 -1.50
N ASN A 17 -23.96 -5.38 -0.60
CA ASN A 17 -24.01 -4.57 0.62
C ASN A 17 -23.36 -5.25 1.84
N ALA A 18 -22.51 -6.25 1.62
CA ALA A 18 -21.82 -6.97 2.69
C ALA A 18 -20.94 -6.02 3.52
N THR A 19 -21.20 -5.94 4.83
CA THR A 19 -20.43 -5.15 5.81
C THR A 19 -19.04 -5.74 6.10
N ILE A 20 -18.75 -6.94 5.58
CA ILE A 20 -17.49 -7.66 5.79
C ILE A 20 -16.35 -7.25 4.85
N HIS A 21 -16.53 -6.21 4.04
CA HIS A 21 -15.41 -5.58 3.34
C HIS A 21 -14.54 -4.84 4.35
N ALA A 22 -13.74 -5.59 5.10
CA ALA A 22 -12.75 -5.05 5.99
C ALA A 22 -11.71 -4.32 5.14
N LYS A 23 -11.61 -3.00 5.32
CA LYS A 23 -10.49 -2.23 4.81
C LYS A 23 -9.20 -2.89 5.33
N CYS A 24 -8.27 -3.23 4.43
CA CYS A 24 -6.95 -3.67 4.83
C CYS A 24 -6.32 -2.63 5.77
N LYS A 25 -5.57 -3.11 6.77
CA LYS A 25 -4.88 -2.23 7.72
C LYS A 25 -4.02 -1.21 6.95
N ASP A 26 -3.99 0.04 7.39
CA ASP A 26 -3.11 1.03 6.78
C ASP A 26 -1.66 0.52 6.82
N GLY A 27 -0.95 0.64 5.68
CA GLY A 27 0.39 0.04 5.50
C GLY A 27 0.41 -1.41 4.99
N THR A 28 -0.73 -2.04 4.70
CA THR A 28 -0.78 -3.35 4.03
C THR A 28 -0.18 -3.24 2.62
N PRO A 29 0.63 -4.22 2.18
CA PRO A 29 1.25 -4.16 0.87
C PRO A 29 0.25 -4.20 -0.29
N SER A 30 0.44 -3.31 -1.27
CA SER A 30 -0.25 -3.34 -2.55
C SER A 30 0.77 -3.57 -3.65
N THR A 31 0.76 -4.75 -4.25
CA THR A 31 1.74 -5.17 -5.26
C THR A 31 1.65 -4.38 -6.56
N SER A 32 0.48 -3.85 -6.91
CA SER A 32 0.25 -3.16 -8.18
C SER A 32 0.98 -1.83 -8.33
N LEU A 33 1.45 -1.24 -7.23
CA LEU A 33 2.11 0.08 -7.23
C LEU A 33 3.59 0.01 -6.83
N MET A 34 4.10 -1.15 -6.42
CA MET A 34 5.48 -1.25 -5.90
C MET A 34 6.52 -1.03 -7.02
N PRO A 35 7.46 -0.07 -6.86
CA PRO A 35 8.53 0.17 -7.82
C PRO A 35 9.38 -1.07 -8.04
N LYS A 36 9.89 -1.25 -9.27
CA LYS A 36 10.77 -2.37 -9.59
C LYS A 36 12.14 -2.27 -8.90
N ASN A 37 12.69 -1.07 -8.88
CA ASN A 37 14.03 -0.76 -8.38
C ASN A 37 13.96 -0.02 -7.03
N PRO A 38 15.09 0.11 -6.31
CA PRO A 38 15.13 0.88 -5.08
C PRO A 38 14.58 2.30 -5.23
N SER A 39 13.81 2.76 -4.25
CA SER A 39 13.14 4.07 -4.30
C SER A 39 13.13 4.76 -2.94
N SER A 40 13.60 6.01 -2.92
CA SER A 40 13.50 6.90 -1.76
C SER A 40 12.09 7.45 -1.62
N GLY A 41 11.60 7.54 -0.37
CA GLY A 41 10.29 8.12 -0.09
C GLY A 41 9.12 7.33 -0.70
N TRP A 42 9.33 6.06 -1.06
CA TRP A 42 8.24 5.17 -1.47
C TRP A 42 7.57 4.55 -0.24
N GLY A 43 6.24 4.55 -0.24
CA GLY A 43 5.45 4.07 0.90
C GLY A 43 3.96 4.27 0.69
N VAL A 44 3.19 3.96 1.72
CA VAL A 44 1.73 4.12 1.71
C VAL A 44 1.39 5.49 2.27
N TRP A 45 0.48 6.19 1.62
CA TRP A 45 -0.06 7.42 2.17
C TRP A 45 -0.84 7.11 3.45
N ASP A 46 -0.55 7.85 4.49
CA ASP A 46 -1.25 7.81 5.78
C ASP A 46 -1.58 9.23 6.27
N ASN A 47 -2.56 9.30 7.17
CA ASN A 47 -2.89 10.56 7.83
C ASN A 47 -1.77 10.93 8.79
N ASP A 48 -1.46 12.22 8.86
CA ASP A 48 -0.62 12.65 9.99
C ASP A 48 -1.45 12.65 11.28
N VAL A 49 -0.80 12.60 12.43
CA VAL A 49 -1.48 12.65 13.73
C VAL A 49 -1.03 13.89 14.50
N ASP A 50 -1.97 14.60 15.12
CA ASP A 50 -1.65 15.73 15.98
C ASP A 50 -1.05 15.26 17.32
N ALA A 51 -0.64 16.23 18.14
CA ALA A 51 -0.10 15.96 19.47
C ALA A 51 -1.06 15.20 20.41
N ASN A 52 -2.35 15.16 20.07
CA ASN A 52 -3.40 14.45 20.81
C ASN A 52 -3.75 13.09 20.18
N GLY A 53 -3.00 12.65 19.16
CA GLY A 53 -3.21 11.40 18.45
C GLY A 53 -4.39 11.40 17.47
N LYS A 54 -4.94 12.57 17.13
CA LYS A 54 -6.06 12.68 16.17
C LYS A 54 -5.54 12.86 14.74
N PRO A 55 -6.18 12.21 13.74
CA PRO A 55 -5.79 12.38 12.35
C PRO A 55 -5.89 13.83 11.89
N GLN A 56 -4.78 14.40 11.43
CA GLN A 56 -4.73 15.65 10.70
C GLN A 56 -4.85 15.38 9.20
N TYR A 57 -5.66 16.21 8.56
CA TYR A 57 -5.85 16.17 7.12
C TYR A 57 -5.37 17.49 6.50
N GLY A 58 -4.84 17.40 5.27
CA GLY A 58 -4.46 18.59 4.52
C GLY A 58 -5.67 19.43 4.11
N PRO A 59 -5.43 20.60 3.49
CA PRO A 59 -6.47 21.53 3.02
C PRO A 59 -7.58 20.85 2.20
N ASP A 60 -7.24 19.79 1.47
CA ASP A 60 -8.16 19.03 0.60
C ASP A 60 -8.69 17.72 1.23
N ARG A 61 -8.59 17.55 2.56
CA ARG A 61 -8.77 16.25 3.24
C ARG A 61 -7.82 15.14 2.78
N LYS A 62 -6.71 15.50 2.12
CA LYS A 62 -5.71 14.53 1.65
C LYS A 62 -4.82 14.05 2.79
N LYS A 63 -4.36 12.81 2.67
CA LYS A 63 -3.34 12.19 3.52
C LYS A 63 -2.03 12.97 3.39
N LEU A 64 -1.35 13.15 4.51
CA LEU A 64 -0.27 14.14 4.64
C LEU A 64 1.13 13.53 4.65
N LYS A 65 1.27 12.24 5.01
CA LYS A 65 2.57 11.59 5.12
C LYS A 65 2.62 10.27 4.38
N LYS A 66 3.81 9.87 3.96
CA LYS A 66 4.08 8.50 3.52
C LYS A 66 4.71 7.72 4.66
N ILE A 67 4.17 6.53 4.93
CA ILE A 67 4.72 5.58 5.89
C ILE A 67 5.31 4.37 5.16
N GLN A 68 6.25 3.70 5.82
CA GLN A 68 6.75 2.41 5.35
C GLN A 68 5.64 1.36 5.40
N MET A 69 5.62 0.48 4.40
CA MET A 69 4.74 -0.69 4.37
C MET A 69 5.12 -1.68 5.47
N THR A 70 4.12 -2.37 5.99
CA THR A 70 4.34 -3.52 6.87
C THR A 70 5.14 -4.62 6.17
N ASN A 71 5.94 -5.34 6.95
CA ASN A 71 6.78 -6.43 6.44
C ASN A 71 5.95 -7.50 5.73
N GLY A 72 6.55 -8.06 4.68
CA GLY A 72 6.09 -9.31 4.09
C GLY A 72 6.42 -10.51 4.99
N LYS A 73 6.18 -11.71 4.47
CA LYS A 73 6.53 -12.96 5.13
C LYS A 73 7.24 -13.88 4.14
N PHE A 74 8.36 -14.45 4.56
CA PHE A 74 9.01 -15.55 3.87
C PHE A 74 8.21 -16.85 4.04
N ALA A 75 8.50 -17.87 3.23
CA ALA A 75 7.84 -19.18 3.30
C ALA A 75 7.98 -19.87 4.68
N ASN A 76 9.07 -19.60 5.40
CA ASN A 76 9.29 -20.09 6.77
C ASN A 76 8.58 -19.25 7.86
N GLY A 77 7.74 -18.29 7.47
CA GLY A 77 7.00 -17.42 8.38
C GLY A 77 7.79 -16.23 8.94
N ARG A 78 9.10 -16.14 8.67
CA ARG A 78 9.92 -14.99 9.11
C ARG A 78 9.48 -13.72 8.39
N PRO A 79 9.54 -12.56 9.06
CA PRO A 79 9.24 -11.29 8.42
C PRO A 79 10.26 -10.98 7.32
N GLN A 80 9.77 -10.51 6.17
CA GLN A 80 10.58 -9.96 5.09
C GLN A 80 10.47 -8.43 5.11
N SER A 81 11.59 -7.74 5.40
CA SER A 81 11.62 -6.29 5.30
C SER A 81 11.58 -5.86 3.84
N PHE A 82 10.67 -4.96 3.50
CA PHE A 82 10.60 -4.32 2.18
C PHE A 82 11.50 -3.10 2.02
N TYR A 83 12.14 -2.68 3.12
CA TYR A 83 13.02 -1.51 3.16
C TYR A 83 14.42 -1.93 3.59
N PHE A 84 15.44 -1.25 3.07
CA PHE A 84 16.80 -1.42 3.59
C PHE A 84 16.88 -0.88 5.01
N ALA A 85 17.56 -1.62 5.88
CA ALA A 85 17.76 -1.22 7.26
C ALA A 85 18.69 0.00 7.36
N ASP A 86 18.63 0.71 8.49
CA ASP A 86 19.44 1.91 8.75
C ASP A 86 20.92 1.57 8.97
N ASP A 87 21.26 0.30 9.16
CA ASP A 87 22.62 -0.23 9.28
C ASP A 87 23.11 -0.91 7.99
N TYR A 88 22.39 -0.75 6.87
CA TYR A 88 22.75 -1.39 5.60
C TYR A 88 24.10 -0.86 5.06
N GLU A 89 24.89 -1.72 4.41
CA GLU A 89 26.26 -1.40 3.98
C GLU A 89 26.33 -0.16 3.07
N LEU A 90 25.34 0.01 2.19
CA LEU A 90 25.24 1.18 1.33
C LEU A 90 24.38 2.27 2.00
N VAL A 91 25.04 3.21 2.66
CA VAL A 91 24.42 4.33 3.39
C VAL A 91 23.36 5.08 2.56
N ARG A 92 23.61 5.26 1.26
CA ARG A 92 22.65 5.94 0.36
C ARG A 92 21.30 5.23 0.21
N LEU A 93 21.21 3.96 0.60
CA LEU A 93 20.00 3.15 0.49
C LEU A 93 19.26 3.00 1.83
N HIS A 94 19.77 3.55 2.94
CA HIS A 94 19.10 3.49 4.24
C HIS A 94 17.65 3.96 4.17
N GLY A 95 16.73 3.12 4.62
CA GLY A 95 15.29 3.38 4.61
C GLY A 95 14.63 3.41 3.22
N TYR A 96 15.37 3.14 2.14
CA TYR A 96 14.79 3.06 0.79
C TYR A 96 13.94 1.79 0.69
N PHE A 97 12.85 1.88 -0.06
CA PHE A 97 12.14 0.70 -0.51
C PHE A 97 13.07 -0.11 -1.42
N LYS A 98 13.18 -1.43 -1.20
CA LYS A 98 14.12 -2.30 -1.93
C LYS A 98 13.83 -2.45 -3.42
N GLY A 99 12.57 -2.29 -3.81
CA GLY A 99 12.10 -2.62 -5.14
C GLY A 99 11.62 -4.07 -5.23
N THR A 100 10.62 -4.32 -6.07
CA THR A 100 10.03 -5.67 -6.22
C THR A 100 11.03 -6.69 -6.74
N LYS A 101 12.00 -6.28 -7.56
CA LYS A 101 13.05 -7.19 -8.06
C LYS A 101 13.85 -7.80 -6.89
N CYS A 102 14.39 -6.95 -6.02
CA CYS A 102 15.18 -7.40 -4.86
C CYS A 102 14.34 -8.22 -3.88
N ILE A 103 13.09 -7.81 -3.63
CA ILE A 103 12.16 -8.55 -2.76
C ILE A 103 11.86 -9.96 -3.30
N LEU A 104 11.75 -10.13 -4.62
CA LEU A 104 11.52 -11.43 -5.25
C LEU A 104 12.79 -12.31 -5.24
N GLU A 105 13.96 -11.73 -5.49
CA GLU A 105 15.25 -12.43 -5.38
C GLU A 105 15.47 -12.98 -3.96
N GLU A 106 15.14 -12.19 -2.93
CA GLU A 106 15.15 -12.65 -1.53
C GLU A 106 14.18 -13.81 -1.24
N GLN A 107 13.11 -13.93 -2.03
CA GLN A 107 12.15 -15.05 -1.96
C GLN A 107 12.57 -16.27 -2.80
N GLY A 108 13.68 -16.18 -3.55
CA GLY A 108 14.21 -17.28 -4.36
C GLY A 108 13.73 -17.33 -5.81
N TYR A 109 13.26 -16.21 -6.37
CA TYR A 109 12.96 -16.05 -7.81
C TYR A 109 14.15 -15.54 -8.62
#